data_AF-A0A520GT00-F1
#
_entry.id   AF-A0A520GT00-F1
#
_cell.length_a   1.000
_cell.length_b   1.000
_cell.length_c   1.000
_cell.angle_alpha   90.00
_cell.angle_beta   90.00
_cell.angle_gamma   90.00
#
_symmetry.space_group_name_H-M   'P 1'
#
loop_
_entity.id
_entity.type
_entity.pdbx_description
1 polymer ?
#
loop_
_entity_poly.entity_id
_entity_poly.type
_entity_poly.pdbx_seq_one_letter_code
_entity_poly.pdbx_strand_id
1 'polypeptide(L)'
;SVGVLDVARTIEKAPVASLDQALAGRLAGVQVSASQGQPGKEGIDIKIRGAGSLTQSTAPLYVVDGFASEYFDISSLNINDIESINVLKDASAIAIYGARGANGVIIVETKKGKSEAPVITYNGSQGYQQLWQRMEMMSPYEYVKYEVERGFGSVYIDPTGATKRPSLESYQDLKGVDWQDQLFRTGSVGIHNVAIRGGSGQTRYSISASLYDNDAVIINTGSNRYQGRVSVDQTVSKKIRTGVNLNYSANSYFGTDASVTNRDAASVTSYLLYNTLGYRPITGSNDSEANLVNNLIDVDIDPNQDYRVNPILSAKNEYNKTNSSTLYANAYLNYEIIK
;
A
#
# COMPACT_ATOMS: atom_id res chain seq x y z
N SER A 1 -20.96 -1.86 -22.52
CA SER A 1 -19.54 -1.66 -22.75
C SER A 1 -18.84 -2.46 -21.68
N VAL A 2 -18.00 -3.37 -22.15
CA VAL A 2 -17.23 -4.28 -21.30
C VAL A 2 -15.77 -3.90 -21.50
N GLY A 3 -15.08 -3.62 -20.40
CA GLY A 3 -13.63 -3.50 -20.42
C GLY A 3 -13.02 -4.84 -20.07
N VAL A 4 -12.09 -5.32 -20.88
CA VAL A 4 -11.35 -6.56 -20.61
C VAL A 4 -9.90 -6.19 -20.34
N LEU A 5 -9.37 -6.64 -19.20
CA LEU A 5 -7.95 -6.55 -18.88
C LEU A 5 -7.34 -7.95 -18.97
N ASP A 6 -6.42 -8.12 -19.91
CA ASP A 6 -5.53 -9.29 -19.96
C ASP A 6 -4.44 -9.10 -18.91
N VAL A 7 -4.55 -9.89 -17.83
CA VAL A 7 -3.66 -9.80 -16.67
C VAL A 7 -2.28 -10.38 -16.98
N ALA A 8 -2.19 -11.44 -17.80
CA ALA A 8 -0.92 -12.06 -18.14
C ALA A 8 0.00 -11.08 -18.86
N ARG A 9 -0.53 -10.40 -19.90
CA ARG A 9 0.21 -9.36 -20.63
C ARG A 9 0.53 -8.13 -19.76
N THR A 10 -0.32 -7.87 -18.77
CA THR A 10 -0.21 -6.74 -17.85
C THR A 10 0.95 -6.92 -16.86
N ILE A 11 1.10 -8.12 -16.29
CA ILE A 11 2.19 -8.47 -15.38
C ILE A 11 3.53 -8.49 -16.13
N GLU A 12 3.57 -9.02 -17.36
CA GLU A 12 4.81 -9.09 -18.16
C GLU A 12 5.42 -7.70 -18.42
N LYS A 13 4.58 -6.67 -18.60
CA LYS A 13 5.05 -5.32 -18.88
C LYS A 13 5.45 -4.53 -17.63
N ALA A 14 4.85 -4.83 -16.49
CA ALA A 14 5.15 -4.16 -15.24
C ALA A 14 4.78 -5.07 -14.05
N PRO A 15 5.75 -5.45 -13.20
CA PRO A 15 5.44 -6.11 -11.94
C PRO A 15 4.70 -5.11 -11.04
N VAL A 16 3.45 -5.43 -10.72
CA VAL A 16 2.61 -4.65 -9.81
C VAL A 16 2.40 -5.47 -8.54
N ALA A 17 2.44 -4.80 -7.38
CA ALA A 17 2.42 -5.47 -6.08
C ALA A 17 1.08 -6.16 -5.79
N SER A 18 -0.01 -5.65 -6.37
CA SER A 18 -1.36 -6.16 -6.11
C SER A 18 -2.32 -5.88 -7.28
N LEU A 19 -3.43 -6.61 -7.28
CA LEU A 19 -4.41 -6.64 -8.37
C LEU A 19 -5.14 -5.30 -8.57
N ASP A 20 -5.45 -4.63 -7.48
CA ASP A 20 -6.01 -3.28 -7.43
C ASP A 20 -5.08 -2.23 -8.08
N GLN A 21 -3.78 -2.26 -7.80
CA GLN A 21 -2.79 -1.42 -8.48
C GLN A 21 -2.69 -1.75 -9.97
N ALA A 22 -2.89 -3.02 -10.36
CA ALA A 22 -2.91 -3.43 -11.76
C ALA A 22 -4.05 -2.81 -12.55
N LEU A 23 -5.18 -2.53 -11.90
CA LEU A 23 -6.36 -1.91 -12.52
C LEU A 23 -6.19 -0.41 -12.74
N ALA A 24 -5.33 0.24 -11.97
CA ALA A 24 -5.13 1.69 -12.00
C ALA A 24 -4.68 2.16 -13.40
N GLY A 25 -5.47 3.04 -14.00
CA GLY A 25 -5.15 3.68 -15.30
C GLY A 25 -5.20 2.76 -16.53
N ARG A 26 -5.56 1.47 -16.39
CA ARG A 26 -5.57 0.51 -17.51
C ARG A 26 -6.95 0.31 -18.14
N LEU A 27 -8.02 0.75 -17.49
CA LEU A 27 -9.40 0.62 -17.98
C LEU A 27 -10.10 1.98 -18.05
N ALA A 28 -10.63 2.32 -19.22
CA ALA A 28 -11.39 3.56 -19.42
C ALA A 28 -12.65 3.59 -18.54
N GLY A 29 -12.81 4.68 -17.78
CA GLY A 29 -13.92 4.89 -16.87
C GLY A 29 -13.81 4.12 -15.55
N VAL A 30 -12.67 3.50 -15.25
CA VAL A 30 -12.36 2.93 -13.93
C VAL A 30 -11.38 3.87 -13.24
N GLN A 31 -11.79 4.41 -12.09
CA GLN A 31 -10.96 5.23 -11.23
C GLN A 31 -10.50 4.36 -10.07
N VAL A 32 -9.19 4.30 -9.87
CA VAL A 32 -8.57 3.64 -8.73
C VAL A 32 -7.81 4.72 -8.00
N SER A 33 -8.21 5.01 -6.77
CA SER A 33 -7.53 5.97 -5.90
C SER A 33 -7.08 5.27 -4.62
N ALA A 34 -5.81 5.43 -4.28
CA ALA A 34 -5.32 5.09 -2.95
C ALA A 34 -5.47 6.33 -2.07
N SER A 35 -5.99 6.18 -0.86
CA SER A 35 -6.07 7.30 0.09
C SER A 35 -4.71 7.64 0.70
N GLN A 36 -3.74 6.72 0.63
CA GLN A 36 -2.42 6.85 1.22
C GLN A 36 -1.37 5.96 0.56
N GLY A 37 -0.09 6.27 0.79
CA GLY A 37 1.05 5.57 0.20
C GLY A 37 1.67 4.46 1.06
N GLN A 38 1.10 4.13 2.21
CA GLN A 38 1.63 3.09 3.10
C GLN A 38 1.38 1.70 2.50
N PRO A 39 2.43 0.87 2.29
CA PRO A 39 2.24 -0.46 1.77
C PRO A 39 1.36 -1.36 2.64
N GLY A 40 0.46 -2.12 2.02
CA GLY A 40 -0.50 -3.00 2.69
C GLY A 40 -1.69 -2.29 3.36
N LYS A 41 -1.70 -0.95 3.38
CA LYS A 41 -2.77 -0.11 3.92
C LYS A 41 -3.07 1.04 2.95
N GLU A 42 -3.09 0.79 1.65
CA GLU A 42 -3.23 1.83 0.63
C GLU A 42 -4.64 2.45 0.58
N GLY A 43 -5.63 1.80 1.20
CA GLY A 43 -7.02 2.29 1.24
C GLY A 43 -7.60 2.45 -0.16
N ILE A 44 -7.41 1.42 -1.00
CA ILE A 44 -7.75 1.52 -2.43
C ILE A 44 -9.27 1.54 -2.61
N ASP A 45 -9.74 2.66 -3.17
CA ASP A 45 -11.12 2.89 -3.57
C ASP A 45 -11.23 2.75 -5.09
N ILE A 46 -12.06 1.81 -5.55
CA ILE A 46 -12.32 1.56 -6.97
C ILE A 46 -13.72 2.06 -7.31
N LYS A 47 -13.81 2.98 -8.26
CA LYS A 47 -15.06 3.54 -8.77
C LYS A 47 -15.19 3.32 -10.26
N ILE A 48 -16.37 2.90 -10.70
CA ILE A 48 -16.68 2.73 -12.13
C ILE A 48 -17.61 3.87 -12.54
N ARG A 49 -17.16 4.68 -13.50
CA ARG A 49 -17.87 5.88 -14.02
C ARG A 49 -18.13 6.99 -12.99
N GLY A 50 -17.29 7.08 -11.97
CA GLY A 50 -17.37 8.12 -10.94
C GLY A 50 -18.38 7.79 -9.83
N ALA A 51 -18.68 8.78 -8.98
CA ALA A 51 -19.59 8.59 -7.86
C ALA A 51 -21.06 8.56 -8.34
N GLY A 52 -21.72 7.40 -8.20
CA GLY A 52 -23.14 7.21 -8.56
C GLY A 52 -24.12 7.49 -7.41
N SER A 53 -23.64 7.80 -6.20
CA SER A 53 -24.46 8.04 -5.02
C SER A 53 -23.91 9.19 -4.19
N LEU A 54 -24.82 9.95 -3.57
CA LEU A 54 -24.49 11.07 -2.69
C LEU A 54 -24.32 10.63 -1.23
N THR A 55 -24.99 9.56 -0.81
CA THR A 55 -25.07 9.14 0.61
C THR A 55 -24.78 7.65 0.84
N GLN A 56 -24.74 6.83 -0.21
CA GLN A 56 -24.52 5.38 -0.11
C GLN A 56 -23.16 4.97 -0.70
N SER A 57 -22.73 3.74 -0.41
CA SER A 57 -21.51 3.17 -0.98
C SER A 57 -21.53 3.19 -2.50
N THR A 58 -20.40 3.57 -3.09
CA THR A 58 -20.17 3.56 -4.55
C THR A 58 -19.25 2.42 -4.99
N ALA A 59 -18.95 1.48 -4.09
CA ALA A 59 -18.14 0.32 -4.40
C ALA A 59 -18.82 -0.60 -5.43
N PRO A 60 -18.05 -1.19 -6.37
CA PRO A 60 -18.58 -2.12 -7.36
C PRO A 60 -18.87 -3.49 -6.74
N LEU A 61 -19.69 -4.28 -7.44
CA LEU A 61 -19.87 -5.69 -7.12
C LEU A 61 -18.69 -6.50 -7.66
N TYR A 62 -18.05 -7.30 -6.81
CA TYR A 62 -17.01 -8.22 -7.24
C TYR A 62 -17.60 -9.61 -7.48
N VAL A 63 -17.23 -10.24 -8.60
CA VAL A 63 -17.64 -11.60 -8.95
C VAL A 63 -16.40 -12.43 -9.21
N VAL A 64 -16.06 -13.32 -8.28
CA VAL A 64 -14.85 -14.14 -8.36
C VAL A 64 -15.24 -15.58 -8.66
N ASP A 65 -14.82 -16.09 -9.82
CA ASP A 65 -15.18 -17.44 -10.31
C ASP A 65 -16.69 -17.73 -10.26
N GLY A 66 -17.51 -16.69 -10.50
CA GLY A 66 -18.98 -16.77 -10.49
C GLY A 66 -19.65 -16.46 -9.15
N PHE A 67 -18.88 -16.28 -8.07
CA PHE A 67 -19.43 -15.94 -6.75
C PHE A 67 -19.40 -14.42 -6.52
N ALA A 68 -20.57 -13.82 -6.32
CA ALA A 68 -20.73 -12.38 -6.17
C ALA A 68 -20.63 -11.92 -4.70
N SER A 69 -19.75 -10.97 -4.41
CA SER A 69 -19.53 -10.38 -3.08
C SER A 69 -19.39 -8.86 -3.17
N GLU A 70 -20.05 -8.16 -2.24
CA GLU A 70 -19.97 -6.69 -2.10
C GLU A 70 -18.78 -6.26 -1.22
N TYR A 71 -18.24 -7.17 -0.42
CA TYR A 71 -17.17 -6.92 0.55
C TYR A 71 -15.92 -7.74 0.21
N PHE A 72 -15.69 -7.99 -1.08
CA PHE A 72 -14.52 -8.73 -1.52
C PHE A 72 -13.28 -7.85 -1.45
N ASP A 73 -12.28 -8.28 -0.70
CA ASP A 73 -10.96 -7.64 -0.74
C ASP A 73 -10.22 -8.16 -1.98
N ILE A 74 -10.18 -7.35 -3.04
CA ILE A 74 -9.50 -7.71 -4.29
C ILE A 74 -7.98 -7.92 -4.10
N SER A 75 -7.39 -7.33 -3.05
CA SER A 75 -5.97 -7.49 -2.71
C SER A 75 -5.64 -8.85 -2.09
N SER A 76 -6.65 -9.61 -1.66
CA SER A 76 -6.53 -10.98 -1.15
C SER A 76 -6.29 -12.04 -2.23
N LEU A 77 -6.41 -11.65 -3.51
CA LEU A 77 -6.09 -12.50 -4.64
C LEU A 77 -4.70 -12.18 -5.20
N ASN A 78 -3.95 -13.25 -5.45
CA ASN A 78 -2.68 -13.15 -6.13
C ASN A 78 -2.91 -12.88 -7.62
N ILE A 79 -2.29 -11.82 -8.13
CA ILE A 79 -2.35 -11.44 -9.55
C ILE A 79 -1.89 -12.57 -10.49
N ASN A 80 -0.94 -13.41 -10.05
CA ASN A 80 -0.43 -14.54 -10.84
C ASN A 80 -1.44 -15.67 -11.02
N ASP A 81 -2.49 -15.70 -10.19
CA ASP A 81 -3.57 -16.66 -10.27
C ASP A 81 -4.77 -16.15 -11.07
N ILE A 82 -4.77 -14.89 -11.47
CA ILE A 82 -5.84 -14.31 -12.29
C ILE A 82 -5.59 -14.63 -13.77
N GLU A 83 -6.63 -15.12 -14.42
CA GLU A 83 -6.67 -15.35 -15.87
C GLU A 83 -7.17 -14.09 -16.58
N SER A 84 -8.30 -13.55 -16.13
CA SER A 84 -8.93 -12.39 -16.76
C SER A 84 -9.63 -11.49 -15.73
N ILE A 85 -9.72 -10.20 -16.04
CA ILE A 85 -10.60 -9.26 -15.33
C ILE A 85 -11.51 -8.57 -16.33
N ASN A 86 -12.81 -8.74 -16.15
CA ASN A 86 -13.84 -8.13 -16.97
C ASN A 86 -14.62 -7.12 -16.16
N VAL A 87 -14.64 -5.87 -16.60
CA VAL A 87 -15.37 -4.79 -15.96
C VAL A 87 -16.61 -4.46 -16.77
N LEU A 88 -17.78 -4.73 -16.19
CA LEU A 88 -19.08 -4.43 -16.77
C LEU A 88 -19.50 -3.03 -16.36
N LYS A 89 -19.69 -2.16 -17.37
CA LYS A 89 -19.95 -0.74 -17.16
C LYS A 89 -21.36 -0.31 -17.56
N ASP A 90 -22.02 -1.05 -18.45
CA ASP A 90 -23.33 -0.66 -19.00
C ASP A 90 -24.46 -1.46 -18.38
N ALA A 91 -25.63 -0.81 -18.27
CA ALA A 91 -26.83 -1.37 -17.68
C ALA A 91 -27.24 -2.73 -18.28
N SER A 92 -27.07 -2.95 -19.59
CA SER A 92 -27.41 -4.23 -20.23
C SER A 92 -26.51 -5.39 -19.79
N ALA A 93 -25.22 -5.14 -19.55
CA ALA A 93 -24.30 -6.15 -19.06
C ALA A 93 -24.45 -6.37 -17.54
N ILE A 94 -24.76 -5.29 -16.81
CA ILE A 94 -24.98 -5.30 -15.37
C ILE A 94 -26.30 -5.98 -15.00
N ALA A 95 -27.31 -5.96 -15.87
CA ALA A 95 -28.67 -6.45 -15.59
C ALA A 95 -28.73 -7.88 -15.03
N ILE A 96 -27.76 -8.73 -15.38
CA ILE A 96 -27.65 -10.11 -14.87
C ILE A 96 -27.40 -10.13 -13.35
N TYR A 97 -26.72 -9.12 -12.82
CA TYR A 97 -26.37 -8.97 -11.40
C TYR A 97 -27.35 -8.06 -10.63
N GLY A 98 -28.36 -7.51 -11.31
CA GLY A 98 -29.43 -6.72 -10.71
C GLY A 98 -28.96 -5.45 -10.01
N ALA A 99 -29.71 -5.04 -8.97
CA ALA A 99 -29.46 -3.80 -8.23
C ALA A 99 -28.07 -3.76 -7.56
N ARG A 100 -27.52 -4.92 -7.19
CA ARG A 100 -26.19 -5.03 -6.57
C ARG A 100 -25.07 -4.59 -7.51
N GLY A 101 -25.28 -4.72 -8.82
CA GLY A 101 -24.33 -4.28 -9.83
C GLY A 101 -24.50 -2.83 -10.28
N ALA A 102 -25.38 -2.03 -9.66
CA ALA A 102 -25.68 -0.66 -10.10
C ALA A 102 -24.44 0.24 -10.19
N ASN A 103 -23.46 0.01 -9.32
CA ASN A 103 -22.16 0.71 -9.31
C ASN A 103 -21.12 0.10 -10.27
N GLY A 104 -21.53 -0.82 -11.14
CA GLY A 104 -20.66 -1.62 -12.00
C GLY A 104 -20.26 -2.96 -11.37
N VAL A 105 -19.78 -3.87 -12.21
CA VAL A 105 -19.38 -5.23 -11.81
C VAL A 105 -17.97 -5.53 -12.27
N ILE A 106 -17.13 -6.01 -11.36
CA ILE A 106 -15.77 -6.50 -11.65
C ILE A 106 -15.79 -8.01 -11.56
N ILE A 107 -15.69 -8.68 -12.70
CA ILE A 107 -15.62 -10.13 -12.80
C ILE A 107 -14.15 -10.52 -12.86
N VAL A 108 -13.74 -11.38 -11.95
CA VAL A 108 -12.40 -11.94 -11.85
C VAL A 108 -12.48 -13.43 -12.10
N GLU A 109 -11.77 -13.90 -13.12
CA GLU A 109 -11.63 -15.32 -13.41
C GLU A 109 -10.23 -15.79 -13.06
N THR A 110 -10.14 -16.90 -12.35
CA THR A 110 -8.85 -17.47 -11.94
C THR A 110 -8.39 -18.59 -12.84
N LYS A 111 -7.06 -18.76 -12.95
CA LYS A 111 -6.42 -19.80 -13.73
C LYS A 111 -6.79 -21.18 -13.21
N LYS A 112 -7.51 -21.93 -14.04
CA LYS A 112 -7.99 -23.29 -13.73
C LYS A 112 -6.95 -24.36 -14.06
N GLY A 113 -7.18 -25.56 -13.54
CA GLY A 113 -6.40 -26.75 -13.91
C GLY A 113 -6.62 -27.14 -15.37
N LYS A 114 -5.59 -27.70 -16.01
CA LYS A 114 -5.65 -28.24 -17.38
C LYS A 114 -5.74 -29.75 -17.34
N SER A 115 -6.37 -30.37 -18.35
CA SER A 115 -6.39 -31.84 -18.51
C SER A 115 -5.09 -32.35 -19.16
N GLU A 116 -3.96 -31.90 -18.63
CA GLU A 116 -2.60 -32.18 -19.12
C GLU A 116 -1.71 -32.58 -17.94
N ALA A 117 -0.50 -33.07 -18.26
CA ALA A 117 0.52 -33.35 -17.25
C ALA A 117 0.73 -32.12 -16.35
N PRO A 118 0.99 -32.32 -15.04
CA PRO A 118 1.15 -31.20 -14.11
C PRO A 118 2.29 -30.27 -14.54
N VAL A 119 1.97 -28.99 -14.70
CA VAL A 119 2.94 -27.94 -14.98
C VAL A 119 3.20 -27.19 -13.68
N ILE A 120 4.47 -27.17 -13.28
CA ILE A 120 4.96 -26.39 -12.15
C ILE A 120 5.53 -25.09 -12.69
N THR A 121 5.05 -23.97 -12.15
CA THR A 121 5.51 -22.62 -12.52
C THR A 121 6.04 -21.92 -11.28
N TYR A 122 7.19 -21.28 -11.43
CA TYR A 122 7.77 -20.40 -10.43
C TYR A 122 8.01 -19.03 -11.04
N ASN A 123 7.52 -17.98 -10.39
CA ASN A 123 7.77 -16.59 -10.77
C ASN A 123 8.34 -15.85 -9.55
N GLY A 124 9.57 -15.37 -9.68
CA GLY A 124 10.24 -14.56 -8.68
C GLY A 124 10.56 -13.17 -9.23
N SER A 125 10.36 -12.13 -8.43
CA SER A 125 10.79 -10.77 -8.77
C SER A 125 11.35 -10.08 -7.54
N GLN A 126 12.45 -9.37 -7.72
CA GLN A 126 13.06 -8.51 -6.71
C GLN A 126 13.15 -7.09 -7.27
N GLY A 127 12.80 -6.10 -6.45
CA GLY A 127 12.88 -4.68 -6.77
C GLY A 127 13.44 -3.87 -5.60
N TYR A 128 13.85 -2.65 -5.94
CA TYR A 128 14.29 -1.64 -4.98
C TYR A 128 13.45 -0.38 -5.16
N GLN A 129 13.13 0.28 -4.05
CA GLN A 129 12.30 1.48 -4.01
C GLN A 129 13.11 2.61 -3.41
N GLN A 130 13.04 3.79 -4.01
CA GLN A 130 13.70 4.99 -3.50
C GLN A 130 12.77 6.19 -3.63
N LEU A 131 12.98 7.19 -2.79
CA LEU A 131 12.23 8.44 -2.87
C LEU A 131 12.58 9.15 -4.19
N TRP A 132 11.57 9.38 -5.03
CA TRP A 132 11.71 9.99 -6.34
C TRP A 132 12.18 11.46 -6.31
N GLN A 133 11.74 12.22 -5.29
CA GLN A 133 12.08 13.62 -5.12
C GLN A 133 12.13 13.97 -3.63
N ARG A 134 13.27 14.54 -3.18
CA ARG A 134 13.43 15.14 -1.86
C ARG A 134 13.03 16.61 -1.94
N MET A 135 12.53 17.16 -0.83
CA MET A 135 12.33 18.62 -0.75
C MET A 135 13.68 19.28 -0.46
N GLU A 136 13.99 20.36 -1.18
CA GLU A 136 15.17 21.17 -0.88
C GLU A 136 14.97 21.87 0.46
N MET A 137 15.86 21.58 1.41
CA MET A 137 15.82 22.15 2.75
C MET A 137 16.84 23.29 2.86
N MET A 138 16.54 24.24 3.75
CA MET A 138 17.47 25.32 4.10
C MET A 138 18.77 24.73 4.66
N SER A 139 19.90 25.29 4.24
CA SER A 139 21.19 25.07 4.92
C SER A 139 21.15 25.62 6.36
N PRO A 140 22.04 25.19 7.26
CA PRO A 140 22.14 25.75 8.62
C PRO A 140 22.23 27.28 8.65
N TYR A 141 23.01 27.87 7.73
CA TYR A 141 23.13 29.31 7.59
C TYR A 141 21.79 29.98 7.26
N GLU A 142 21.06 29.46 6.27
CA GLU A 142 19.76 30.00 5.85
C GLU A 142 18.72 29.83 6.95
N TYR A 143 18.73 28.69 7.64
CA TYR A 143 17.83 28.43 8.77
C TYR A 143 18.06 29.42 9.92
N VAL A 144 19.31 29.63 10.34
CA VAL A 144 19.62 30.60 11.40
C VAL A 144 19.28 32.01 10.98
N LYS A 145 19.60 32.40 9.74
CA LYS A 145 19.22 33.71 9.20
C LYS A 145 17.70 33.92 9.25
N TYR A 146 16.94 32.91 8.85
CA TYR A 146 15.47 32.94 8.94
C TYR A 146 14.98 33.09 10.38
N GLU A 147 15.54 32.34 11.34
CA GLU A 147 15.18 32.49 12.76
C GLU A 147 15.55 33.86 13.34
N VAL A 148 16.66 34.47 12.89
CA VAL A 148 17.03 35.85 13.23
C VAL A 148 15.99 36.83 12.71
N GLU A 149 15.57 36.71 11.46
CA GLU A 149 14.53 37.57 10.84
C GLU A 149 13.17 37.41 11.53
N ARG A 150 12.87 36.24 12.10
CA ARG A 150 11.67 35.99 12.92
C ARG A 150 11.74 36.55 14.34
N GLY A 151 12.92 36.99 14.80
CA GLY A 151 13.15 37.47 16.17
C GLY A 151 13.57 36.39 17.17
N PHE A 152 13.85 35.16 16.72
CA PHE A 152 14.37 34.06 17.55
C PHE A 152 15.90 33.90 17.45
N GLY A 153 16.58 34.86 16.83
CA GLY A 153 18.02 34.84 16.60
C GLY A 153 18.87 34.66 17.87
N SER A 154 18.40 35.15 19.02
CA SER A 154 19.09 35.01 20.31
C SER A 154 19.21 33.56 20.80
N VAL A 155 18.51 32.59 20.19
CA VAL A 155 18.69 31.15 20.48
C VAL A 155 19.96 30.61 19.82
N TYR A 156 20.35 31.16 18.67
CA TYR A 156 21.40 30.64 17.80
C TYR A 156 22.65 31.52 17.78
N ILE A 157 22.47 32.84 17.67
CA ILE A 157 23.56 33.80 17.56
C ILE A 157 23.63 34.72 18.77
N ASP A 158 24.82 35.25 19.03
CA ASP A 158 25.01 36.40 19.91
C ASP A 158 25.68 37.55 19.17
N PRO A 159 24.93 38.57 18.74
CA PRO A 159 25.48 39.73 18.05
C PRO A 159 26.36 40.62 18.94
N THR A 160 26.33 40.43 20.26
CA THR A 160 27.12 41.21 21.23
C THR A 160 28.43 40.55 21.62
N GLY A 161 28.61 39.25 21.31
CA GLY A 161 29.76 38.45 21.74
C GLY A 161 29.89 38.28 23.26
N ALA A 162 28.85 38.62 24.03
CA ALA A 162 28.83 38.54 25.49
C ALA A 162 28.62 37.09 26.00
N THR A 163 28.12 36.21 25.15
CA THR A 163 27.94 34.78 25.34
C THR A 163 28.83 34.03 24.34
N LYS A 164 29.20 32.78 24.65
CA LYS A 164 30.05 31.92 23.78
C LYS A 164 29.35 31.45 22.50
N ARG A 165 28.33 32.17 22.01
CA ARG A 165 27.51 31.75 20.88
C ARG A 165 28.18 32.11 19.55
N PRO A 166 28.00 31.31 18.50
CA PRO A 166 28.63 31.57 17.22
C PRO A 166 28.05 32.82 16.54
N SER A 167 28.82 33.44 15.64
CA SER A 167 28.29 34.45 14.72
C SER A 167 27.52 33.79 13.58
N LEU A 168 26.70 34.53 12.85
CA LEU A 168 25.91 33.99 11.73
C LEU A 168 26.79 33.31 10.67
N GLU A 169 27.97 33.85 10.41
CA GLU A 169 28.92 33.38 9.40
C GLU A 169 29.48 31.99 9.74
N SER A 170 29.57 31.65 11.03
CA SER A 170 30.06 30.32 11.45
C SER A 170 29.18 29.16 10.97
N TYR A 171 27.93 29.43 10.57
CA TYR A 171 26.99 28.45 10.07
C TYR A 171 27.13 28.17 8.57
N GLN A 172 27.98 28.91 7.83
CA GLN A 172 28.15 28.74 6.39
C GLN A 172 28.77 27.38 6.02
N ASP A 173 29.71 26.88 6.85
CA ASP A 173 30.43 25.62 6.60
C ASP A 173 29.87 24.44 7.42
N LEU A 174 28.84 24.66 8.24
CA LEU A 174 28.24 23.61 9.06
C LEU A 174 27.32 22.72 8.22
N LYS A 175 27.45 21.40 8.42
CA LYS A 175 26.49 20.42 7.91
C LYS A 175 25.43 20.17 8.97
N GLY A 176 24.20 20.55 8.68
CA GLY A 176 23.05 20.23 9.53
C GLY A 176 22.63 18.78 9.41
N VAL A 177 21.74 18.36 10.29
CA VAL A 177 21.11 17.05 10.25
C VAL A 177 20.10 17.03 9.09
N ASP A 178 20.34 16.15 8.11
CA ASP A 178 19.35 15.85 7.07
C ASP A 178 18.37 14.78 7.57
N TRP A 179 17.23 15.23 8.09
CA TRP A 179 16.17 14.38 8.59
C TRP A 179 15.51 13.54 7.49
N GLN A 180 15.46 14.04 6.24
CA GLN A 180 14.92 13.28 5.12
C GLN A 180 15.85 12.10 4.81
N ASP A 181 17.17 12.31 4.81
CA ASP A 181 18.14 11.24 4.58
C ASP A 181 18.10 10.15 5.67
N GLN A 182 17.84 10.53 6.91
CA GLN A 182 17.72 9.56 8.02
C GLN A 182 16.38 8.82 8.05
N LEU A 183 15.28 9.48 7.64
CA LEU A 183 13.96 8.87 7.62
C LEU A 183 13.78 7.93 6.42
N PHE A 184 14.28 8.35 5.25
CA PHE A 184 14.10 7.63 4.01
C PHE A 184 15.27 6.71 3.72
N ARG A 185 15.00 5.42 3.53
CA ARG A 185 15.93 4.39 3.07
C ARG A 185 15.58 3.91 1.66
N THR A 186 16.52 3.24 1.01
CA THR A 186 16.19 2.38 -0.12
C THR A 186 15.44 1.16 0.41
N GLY A 187 14.17 1.05 0.03
CA GLY A 187 13.32 -0.10 0.32
C GLY A 187 13.59 -1.26 -0.64
N SER A 188 13.17 -2.46 -0.28
CA SER A 188 13.27 -3.65 -1.14
C SER A 188 11.93 -4.36 -1.19
N VAL A 189 11.55 -4.81 -2.39
CA VAL A 189 10.32 -5.57 -2.61
C VAL A 189 10.65 -6.92 -3.24
N GLY A 190 10.21 -7.99 -2.60
CA GLY A 190 10.35 -9.37 -3.07
C GLY A 190 8.99 -10.00 -3.30
N ILE A 191 8.82 -10.68 -4.44
CA ILE A 191 7.62 -11.45 -4.73
C ILE A 191 8.03 -12.83 -5.21
N HIS A 192 7.50 -13.87 -4.59
CA HIS A 192 7.71 -15.26 -4.97
C HIS A 192 6.38 -15.97 -5.14
N ASN A 193 6.19 -16.60 -6.29
CA ASN A 193 4.96 -17.30 -6.63
C ASN A 193 5.30 -18.69 -7.12
N VAL A 194 4.67 -19.70 -6.52
CA VAL A 194 4.74 -21.09 -6.96
C VAL A 194 3.32 -21.52 -7.28
N ALA A 195 3.12 -22.14 -8.44
CA ALA A 195 1.84 -22.73 -8.78
C ALA A 195 2.01 -24.05 -9.52
N ILE A 196 1.15 -25.00 -9.19
CA ILE A 196 1.05 -26.31 -9.81
C ILE A 196 -0.34 -26.42 -10.42
N ARG A 197 -0.41 -26.62 -11.73
CA ARG A 197 -1.66 -26.75 -12.47
C ARG A 197 -1.62 -28.00 -13.32
N GLY A 198 -2.65 -28.82 -13.22
CA GLY A 198 -2.70 -30.09 -13.95
C GLY A 198 -4.01 -30.81 -13.72
N GLY A 199 -4.08 -32.02 -14.23
CA GLY A 199 -5.29 -32.81 -14.11
C GLY A 199 -5.36 -33.95 -15.11
N SER A 200 -6.40 -34.75 -14.95
CA SER A 200 -6.84 -35.76 -15.91
C SER A 200 -8.04 -35.25 -16.69
N GLY A 201 -8.65 -36.10 -17.53
CA GLY A 201 -9.93 -35.79 -18.16
C GLY A 201 -11.09 -35.61 -17.17
N GLN A 202 -11.00 -36.17 -15.96
CA GLN A 202 -12.06 -36.13 -14.95
C GLN A 202 -11.80 -35.13 -13.82
N THR A 203 -10.55 -34.90 -13.46
CA THR A 203 -10.16 -34.03 -12.35
C THR A 203 -9.22 -32.95 -12.85
N ARG A 204 -9.51 -31.69 -12.57
CA ARG A 204 -8.63 -30.56 -12.86
C ARG A 204 -8.32 -29.85 -11.56
N TYR A 205 -7.05 -29.55 -11.30
CA TYR A 205 -6.63 -28.87 -10.09
C TYR A 205 -5.64 -27.74 -10.39
N SER A 206 -5.69 -26.71 -9.54
CA SER A 206 -4.81 -25.55 -9.55
C SER A 206 -4.48 -25.23 -8.10
N ILE A 207 -3.21 -25.32 -7.74
CA ILE A 207 -2.70 -25.03 -6.39
C ILE A 207 -1.65 -23.96 -6.54
N SER A 208 -1.73 -22.89 -5.74
CA SER A 208 -0.75 -21.82 -5.75
C SER A 208 -0.44 -21.30 -4.36
N ALA A 209 0.78 -20.79 -4.22
CA ALA A 209 1.26 -20.08 -3.05
C ALA A 209 2.03 -18.82 -3.49
N SER A 210 1.88 -17.75 -2.72
CA SER A 210 2.53 -16.47 -2.95
C SER A 210 3.10 -15.91 -1.66
N LEU A 211 4.32 -15.40 -1.75
CA LEU A 211 4.98 -14.62 -0.73
C LEU A 211 5.28 -13.24 -1.31
N TYR A 212 4.85 -12.21 -0.60
CA TYR A 212 5.16 -10.81 -0.89
C TYR A 212 5.78 -10.22 0.36
N ASP A 213 6.97 -9.65 0.22
CA ASP A 213 7.71 -8.98 1.27
C ASP A 213 8.09 -7.59 0.74
N ASN A 214 7.72 -6.54 1.46
CA ASN A 214 7.97 -5.18 1.05
C ASN A 214 8.44 -4.33 2.21
N ASP A 215 9.74 -4.05 2.19
CA ASP A 215 10.41 -3.07 3.02
C ASP A 215 10.25 -1.69 2.38
N ALA A 216 9.47 -0.82 3.01
CA ALA A 216 9.14 0.49 2.46
C ALA A 216 10.32 1.47 2.54
N VAL A 217 10.19 2.58 1.81
CA VAL A 217 11.17 3.69 1.82
C VAL A 217 11.24 4.43 3.15
N ILE A 218 10.19 4.43 3.97
CA ILE A 218 10.23 4.99 5.33
C ILE A 218 10.77 3.91 6.27
N ILE A 219 11.73 4.27 7.14
CA ILE A 219 12.24 3.35 8.16
C ILE A 219 11.11 2.76 9.02
N ASN A 220 11.29 1.51 9.46
CA ASN A 220 10.31 0.79 10.29
C ASN A 220 8.88 0.73 9.68
N THR A 221 8.78 0.82 8.35
CA THR A 221 7.51 0.68 7.61
C THR A 221 7.64 -0.44 6.59
N GLY A 222 6.63 -1.28 6.47
CA GLY A 222 6.61 -2.37 5.50
C GLY A 222 5.34 -3.20 5.52
N SER A 223 5.24 -4.15 4.57
CA SER A 223 4.13 -5.09 4.50
C SER A 223 4.54 -6.46 3.97
N ASN A 224 3.92 -7.49 4.55
CA ASN A 224 4.13 -8.89 4.22
C ASN A 224 2.79 -9.54 3.90
N ARG A 225 2.71 -10.26 2.78
CA ARG A 225 1.50 -10.97 2.37
C ARG A 225 1.80 -12.41 2.01
N TYR A 226 1.07 -13.31 2.65
CA TYR A 226 1.10 -14.75 2.41
C TYR A 226 -0.23 -15.14 1.80
N GLN A 227 -0.22 -15.73 0.61
CA GLN A 227 -1.45 -16.15 -0.05
C GLN A 227 -1.35 -17.60 -0.48
N GLY A 228 -2.47 -18.30 -0.34
CA GLY A 228 -2.64 -19.67 -0.79
C GLY A 228 -3.96 -19.81 -1.54
N ARG A 229 -3.95 -20.58 -2.61
CA ARG A 229 -5.17 -20.90 -3.35
C ARG A 229 -5.18 -22.37 -3.76
N VAL A 230 -6.34 -22.98 -3.62
CA VAL A 230 -6.63 -24.34 -4.06
C VAL A 230 -7.93 -24.32 -4.84
N SER A 231 -7.89 -24.79 -6.07
CA SER A 231 -9.06 -24.98 -6.92
C SER A 231 -9.06 -26.41 -7.43
N VAL A 232 -10.17 -27.10 -7.25
CA VAL A 232 -10.37 -28.47 -7.73
C VAL A 232 -11.73 -28.56 -8.39
N ASP A 233 -11.75 -28.97 -9.66
CA ASP A 233 -12.95 -29.30 -10.41
C ASP A 233 -12.96 -30.81 -10.71
N GLN A 234 -14.06 -31.47 -10.36
CA GLN A 234 -14.26 -32.90 -10.57
C GLN A 234 -15.51 -33.14 -11.41
N THR A 235 -15.33 -33.78 -12.57
CA THR A 235 -16.40 -34.43 -13.31
C THR A 235 -16.59 -35.82 -12.72
N VAL A 236 -17.63 -35.99 -11.89
CA VAL A 236 -17.96 -37.27 -11.24
C VAL A 236 -18.68 -38.19 -12.22
N SER A 237 -19.52 -37.63 -13.08
CA SER A 237 -20.18 -38.35 -14.17
C SER A 237 -20.52 -37.38 -15.30
N LYS A 238 -21.06 -37.90 -16.42
CA LYS A 238 -21.55 -37.05 -17.53
C LYS A 238 -22.63 -36.04 -17.10
N LYS A 239 -23.30 -36.27 -15.97
CA LYS A 239 -24.37 -35.42 -15.45
C LYS A 239 -23.98 -34.65 -14.20
N ILE A 240 -22.86 -34.97 -13.54
CA ILE A 240 -22.48 -34.40 -12.25
C ILE A 240 -21.09 -33.81 -12.37
N ARG A 241 -21.00 -32.49 -12.17
CA ARG A 241 -19.74 -31.78 -11.98
C ARG A 241 -19.77 -31.07 -10.63
N THR A 242 -18.72 -31.21 -9.86
CA THR A 242 -18.54 -30.48 -8.61
C THR A 242 -17.21 -29.75 -8.63
N GLY A 243 -17.08 -28.69 -7.86
CA GLY A 243 -15.81 -28.04 -7.66
C GLY A 243 -15.75 -27.29 -6.36
N VAL A 244 -14.52 -27.08 -5.90
CA VAL A 244 -14.17 -26.39 -4.66
C VAL A 244 -13.07 -25.38 -4.95
N ASN A 245 -13.27 -24.16 -4.49
CA ASN A 245 -12.30 -23.07 -4.55
C ASN A 245 -12.06 -22.55 -3.14
N LEU A 246 -10.82 -22.68 -2.67
CA LEU A 246 -10.33 -22.14 -1.41
C LEU A 246 -9.28 -21.08 -1.72
N ASN A 247 -9.40 -19.92 -1.10
CA ASN A 247 -8.42 -18.85 -1.16
C ASN A 247 -8.19 -18.31 0.25
N TYR A 248 -6.93 -18.26 0.65
CA TYR A 248 -6.50 -17.74 1.92
C TYR A 248 -5.47 -16.64 1.69
N SER A 249 -5.63 -15.52 2.37
CA SER A 249 -4.68 -14.41 2.39
C SER A 249 -4.44 -13.99 3.82
N ALA A 250 -3.18 -13.96 4.24
CA ALA A 250 -2.73 -13.36 5.48
C ALA A 250 -1.84 -12.16 5.15
N ASN A 251 -2.29 -10.98 5.55
CA ASN A 251 -1.61 -9.72 5.25
C ASN A 251 -1.19 -9.07 6.58
N SER A 252 0.04 -8.61 6.64
CA SER A 252 0.59 -7.92 7.80
C SER A 252 1.25 -6.64 7.33
N TYR A 253 0.89 -5.50 7.91
CA TYR A 253 1.55 -4.24 7.62
C TYR A 253 1.87 -3.52 8.92
N PHE A 254 2.96 -2.75 8.89
CA PHE A 254 3.47 -2.04 10.05
C PHE A 254 4.10 -0.70 9.69
N GLY A 255 4.24 0.14 10.70
CA GLY A 255 4.90 1.45 10.59
C GLY A 255 3.93 2.62 10.60
N THR A 256 4.50 3.81 10.44
CA THR A 256 3.79 5.09 10.60
C THR A 256 3.11 5.51 9.30
N ASP A 257 1.88 5.99 9.42
CA ASP A 257 1.15 6.58 8.31
C ASP A 257 1.69 8.00 8.04
N ALA A 258 2.12 8.27 6.81
CA ALA A 258 2.68 9.57 6.46
C ALA A 258 1.63 10.70 6.48
N SER A 259 0.35 10.34 6.36
CA SER A 259 -0.77 11.27 6.12
C SER A 259 -1.84 11.32 7.21
N VAL A 260 -1.72 10.51 8.26
CA VAL A 260 -2.72 10.46 9.34
C VAL A 260 -2.17 11.12 10.60
N THR A 261 -3.00 11.91 11.28
CA THR A 261 -2.65 12.56 12.54
C THR A 261 -2.42 11.50 13.61
N ASN A 262 -1.29 11.57 14.31
CA ASN A 262 -1.09 10.80 15.52
C ASN A 262 -1.99 11.39 16.62
N ARG A 263 -3.14 10.75 16.83
CA ARG A 263 -4.14 11.05 17.89
C ARG A 263 -4.97 12.31 17.63
N ASP A 264 -6.02 12.48 18.45
CA ASP A 264 -7.07 13.52 18.43
C ASP A 264 -6.60 15.00 18.44
N ALA A 265 -5.35 15.28 18.10
CA ALA A 265 -4.80 16.62 17.95
C ALA A 265 -4.94 17.08 16.49
N ALA A 266 -5.80 18.08 16.26
CA ALA A 266 -6.00 18.75 14.97
C ALA A 266 -4.77 19.56 14.47
N SER A 267 -3.57 19.32 15.01
CA SER A 267 -2.36 20.04 14.64
C SER A 267 -1.63 19.35 13.49
N VAL A 268 -1.43 20.11 12.40
CA VAL A 268 -0.59 19.71 11.25
C VAL A 268 0.85 19.40 11.66
N THR A 269 1.28 19.86 12.83
CA THR A 269 2.62 19.63 13.33
C THR A 269 2.86 18.20 13.80
N SER A 270 1.80 17.38 13.94
CA SER A 270 1.90 15.97 14.35
C SER A 270 2.17 14.98 13.21
N TYR A 271 2.03 15.40 11.94
CA TYR A 271 2.25 14.53 10.79
C TYR A 271 3.72 14.15 10.65
N LEU A 272 4.02 12.90 10.29
CA LEU A 272 5.40 12.42 10.12
C LEU A 272 6.22 13.28 9.14
N LEU A 273 5.64 13.63 7.99
CA LEU A 273 6.33 14.46 7.00
C LEU A 273 6.55 15.88 7.53
N TYR A 274 5.58 16.46 8.23
CA TYR A 274 5.78 17.78 8.85
C TYR A 274 6.85 17.73 9.94
N ASN A 275 6.85 16.70 10.79
CA ASN A 275 7.92 16.46 11.75
C ASN A 275 9.27 16.41 11.05
N THR A 276 9.37 15.68 9.94
CA THR A 276 10.64 15.49 9.22
C THR A 276 11.16 16.76 8.55
N LEU A 277 10.26 17.53 7.93
CA LEU A 277 10.62 18.71 7.15
C LEU A 277 10.69 19.96 8.03
N GLY A 278 9.92 19.99 9.12
CA GLY A 278 9.88 21.09 10.06
C GLY A 278 10.91 20.96 11.18
N TYR A 279 11.48 19.77 11.45
CA TYR A 279 12.46 19.65 12.54
C TYR A 279 13.69 20.50 12.24
N ARG A 280 14.23 21.17 13.26
CA ARG A 280 15.39 22.04 13.08
C ARG A 280 16.61 21.21 12.66
N PRO A 281 17.42 21.70 11.71
CA PRO A 281 18.59 20.97 11.23
C PRO A 281 19.80 21.08 12.16
N ILE A 282 19.77 22.01 13.13
CA ILE A 282 20.89 22.30 14.04
C ILE A 282 20.38 22.65 15.43
N THR A 283 21.27 22.54 16.42
CA THR A 283 20.93 22.89 17.80
C THR A 283 21.07 24.38 18.09
N GLY A 284 20.20 24.83 19.00
CA GLY A 284 20.33 26.11 19.67
C GLY A 284 21.37 26.03 20.79
N SER A 285 21.71 27.18 21.34
CA SER A 285 22.73 27.35 22.39
C SER A 285 22.45 26.65 23.73
N ASN A 286 21.23 26.19 23.96
CA ASN A 286 20.85 25.45 25.16
C ASN A 286 20.93 23.92 24.96
N ASP A 287 21.31 23.47 23.76
CA ASP A 287 21.20 22.07 23.40
C ASP A 287 22.42 21.52 22.65
N SER A 288 22.72 20.25 22.91
CA SER A 288 23.81 19.54 22.22
C SER A 288 23.26 18.79 21.01
N GLU A 289 24.05 18.63 19.94
CA GLU A 289 23.65 17.84 18.76
C GLU A 289 23.19 16.42 19.16
N ALA A 290 23.79 15.86 20.21
CA ALA A 290 23.38 14.58 20.76
C ALA A 290 21.94 14.58 21.32
N ASN A 291 21.49 15.67 21.93
CA ASN A 291 20.13 15.78 22.44
C ASN A 291 19.10 15.95 21.32
N LEU A 292 19.42 16.72 20.28
CA LEU A 292 18.54 16.89 19.11
C LEU A 292 18.20 15.56 18.44
N VAL A 293 19.18 14.66 18.35
CA VAL A 293 19.00 13.34 17.71
C VAL A 293 18.41 12.30 18.66
N ASN A 294 18.66 12.40 19.97
CA ASN A 294 18.30 11.35 20.94
C ASN A 294 17.10 11.69 21.85
N ASN A 295 16.58 12.92 21.82
CA ASN A 295 15.37 13.29 22.55
C ASN A 295 14.13 13.24 21.66
N LEU A 296 13.03 12.69 22.18
CA LEU A 296 11.77 12.63 21.45
C LEU A 296 11.12 14.00 21.29
N ILE A 297 11.20 14.85 22.32
CA ILE A 297 10.69 16.23 22.32
C ILE A 297 11.88 17.16 22.30
N ASP A 298 11.82 18.15 21.44
CA ASP A 298 12.83 19.19 21.35
C ASP A 298 12.74 20.13 22.56
N VAL A 299 13.86 20.34 23.25
CA VAL A 299 13.92 21.16 24.47
C VAL A 299 13.71 22.66 24.21
N ASP A 300 13.92 23.12 22.98
CA ASP A 300 13.77 24.52 22.59
C ASP A 300 12.37 24.81 22.01
N ILE A 301 11.46 23.83 22.01
CA ILE A 301 10.08 23.94 21.52
C ILE A 301 9.11 23.81 22.70
N ASP A 302 8.12 24.70 22.81
CA ASP A 302 7.03 24.55 23.78
C ASP A 302 6.05 23.45 23.33
N PRO A 303 5.99 22.30 24.04
CA PRO A 303 5.15 21.17 23.64
C PRO A 303 3.65 21.46 23.73
N ASN A 304 3.23 22.59 24.34
CA ASN A 304 1.82 22.99 24.39
C ASN A 304 1.36 23.75 23.14
N GLN A 305 2.30 24.32 22.37
CA GLN A 305 2.02 25.08 21.15
C GLN A 305 2.48 24.31 19.90
N ASP A 306 3.44 23.40 20.05
CA ASP A 306 4.03 22.67 18.95
C ASP A 306 4.31 21.21 19.33
N TYR A 307 3.52 20.34 18.73
CA TYR A 307 3.54 18.90 18.95
C TYR A 307 4.58 18.16 18.11
N ARG A 308 5.54 18.86 17.50
CA ARG A 308 6.62 18.21 16.74
C ARG A 308 7.42 17.30 17.64
N VAL A 309 7.67 16.09 17.17
CA VAL A 309 8.56 15.13 17.82
C VAL A 309 9.67 14.74 16.86
N ASN A 310 10.78 14.25 17.41
CA ASN A 310 11.89 13.75 16.62
C ASN A 310 11.37 12.65 15.65
N PRO A 311 11.45 12.90 14.33
CA PRO A 311 10.83 12.04 13.32
C PRO A 311 11.46 10.65 13.29
N ILE A 312 12.75 10.53 13.63
CA ILE A 312 13.51 9.29 13.57
C ILE A 312 13.21 8.42 14.79
N LEU A 313 13.23 8.99 15.99
CA LEU A 313 12.88 8.26 17.20
C LEU A 313 11.43 7.84 17.20
N SER A 314 10.53 8.72 16.74
CA SER A 314 9.12 8.40 16.57
C SER A 314 8.95 7.23 15.61
N ALA A 315 9.51 7.31 14.40
CA ALA A 315 9.40 6.24 13.41
C ALA A 315 10.05 4.92 13.87
N LYS A 316 11.21 4.95 14.53
CA LYS A 316 11.87 3.73 15.05
C LYS A 316 11.12 3.07 16.21
N ASN A 317 10.49 3.86 17.07
CA ASN A 317 9.76 3.37 18.23
C ASN A 317 8.28 3.08 17.92
N GLU A 318 7.80 3.45 16.74
CA GLU A 318 6.45 3.14 16.30
C GLU A 318 6.24 1.62 16.27
N TYR A 319 5.27 1.14 17.04
CA TYR A 319 4.84 -0.25 17.00
C TYR A 319 3.35 -0.30 16.69
N ASN A 320 3.02 0.01 15.44
CA ASN A 320 1.68 -0.13 14.90
C ASN A 320 1.69 -1.24 13.86
N LYS A 321 1.33 -2.46 14.28
CA LYS A 321 1.26 -3.63 13.42
C LYS A 321 -0.16 -4.13 13.35
N THR A 322 -0.70 -4.21 12.13
CA THR A 322 -2.00 -4.80 11.87
C THR A 322 -1.83 -6.09 11.11
N ASN A 323 -2.56 -7.12 11.54
CA ASN A 323 -2.64 -8.38 10.84
C ASN A 323 -4.09 -8.58 10.40
N SER A 324 -4.28 -8.88 9.12
CA SER A 324 -5.56 -9.26 8.54
C SER A 324 -5.44 -10.66 7.96
N SER A 325 -6.51 -11.43 8.05
CA SER A 325 -6.59 -12.74 7.41
C SER A 325 -7.97 -12.93 6.83
N THR A 326 -8.01 -13.44 5.60
CA THR A 326 -9.24 -13.64 4.85
C THR A 326 -9.23 -15.04 4.27
N LEU A 327 -10.34 -15.75 4.45
CA LEU A 327 -10.57 -17.07 3.87
C LEU A 327 -11.86 -17.01 3.05
N TYR A 328 -11.73 -17.24 1.74
CA TYR A 328 -12.86 -17.46 0.85
C TYR A 328 -12.94 -18.95 0.52
N ALA A 329 -14.08 -19.56 0.82
CA ALA A 329 -14.34 -20.96 0.53
C ALA A 329 -15.66 -21.07 -0.23
N ASN A 330 -15.57 -21.51 -1.49
CA ASN A 330 -16.71 -21.68 -2.36
C ASN A 330 -16.76 -23.13 -2.85
N ALA A 331 -17.94 -23.72 -2.88
CA ALA A 331 -18.18 -25.05 -3.44
C ALA A 331 -19.42 -25.02 -4.32
N TYR A 332 -19.44 -25.84 -5.36
CA TYR A 332 -20.58 -25.97 -6.24
C TYR A 332 -20.83 -27.41 -6.66
N LEU A 333 -22.09 -27.70 -7.00
CA LEU A 333 -22.55 -28.95 -7.58
C LEU A 333 -23.50 -28.64 -8.72
N ASN A 334 -23.13 -29.07 -9.92
CA ASN A 334 -23.92 -28.95 -11.13
C ASN A 334 -24.45 -30.33 -11.50
N TYR A 335 -25.78 -30.43 -11.65
CA TYR A 335 -26.46 -31.64 -12.07
C TYR A 335 -27.31 -31.39 -13.32
N GLU A 336 -26.98 -32.07 -14.42
CA GLU A 336 -27.74 -32.00 -15.67
C GLU A 336 -28.88 -33.03 -15.67
N ILE A 337 -30.12 -32.52 -15.59
CA ILE A 337 -31.34 -33.34 -15.48
C ILE A 337 -31.72 -33.94 -16.84
N ILE A 338 -31.46 -33.24 -17.94
CA ILE A 338 -31.87 -33.62 -19.31
C ILE A 338 -30.65 -33.53 -20.24
N LYS A 339 -30.58 -34.44 -21.22
CA LYS A 339 -29.45 -34.65 -22.13
C LYS A 339 -29.45 -33.68 -23.30
#